data_AF-A0A2V6GWG3-F1
#
_entry.id   AF-A0A2V6GWG3-F1
#
_cell.length_a   1.000
_cell.length_b   1.000
_cell.length_c   1.000
_cell.angle_alpha   90.00
_cell.angle_beta   90.00
_cell.angle_gamma   90.00
#
_symmetry.space_group_name_H-M   'P 1'
#
loop_
_entity.id
_entity.type
_entity.pdbx_description
1 polymer ?
#
loop_
_entity_poly.entity_id
_entity_poly.type
_entity_poly.pdbx_seq_one_letter_code
_entity_poly.pdbx_strand_id
1 'polypeptide(L)'
;MNMINNSQRTAAKIAGVTGLLAVAIVVFGNYMLLSPLIVPSDAAETARNIMAHQTQVRAALICFLLYSANVVVLLAALYVILKPVDRILALIGALFRVVFATLWLLATLILLSSLRLLGTAPYLQVFRPDQMQALARLQIAANFDDYYVGLPFFGLAATICAYLWFKSGYIPRTLAVFGVISSAWCVICAFIFLVFPNFNKVVNDYWFDSPMALFELAVSFWLLFKGLRPSTRFMIPQ
;
A
#
# COMPACT_ATOMS: atom_id res chain seq x y z
N MET A 1 -34.23 1.24 -2.73
CA MET A 1 -33.47 0.04 -2.31
C MET A 1 -32.31 -0.12 -3.28
N ASN A 2 -31.04 0.01 -2.85
CA ASN A 2 -29.92 -0.31 -3.73
C ASN A 2 -29.86 -1.84 -3.89
N MET A 3 -30.48 -2.36 -4.94
CA MET A 3 -30.44 -3.79 -5.24
C MET A 3 -29.02 -4.18 -5.64
N ILE A 4 -28.40 -5.08 -4.86
CA ILE A 4 -27.06 -5.60 -5.16
C ILE A 4 -27.15 -6.50 -6.38
N ASN A 5 -26.49 -6.11 -7.46
CA ASN A 5 -26.50 -6.88 -8.72
C ASN A 5 -25.38 -7.93 -8.76
N ASN A 6 -25.44 -8.84 -9.74
CA ASN A 6 -24.43 -9.89 -9.91
C ASN A 6 -23.02 -9.35 -10.15
N SER A 7 -22.90 -8.22 -10.85
CA SER A 7 -21.61 -7.55 -11.09
C SER A 7 -20.94 -7.13 -9.77
N GLN A 8 -21.70 -6.54 -8.83
CA GLN A 8 -21.19 -6.17 -7.50
C GLN A 8 -20.81 -7.40 -6.66
N ARG A 9 -21.54 -8.52 -6.78
CA ARG A 9 -21.18 -9.76 -6.07
C ARG A 9 -19.86 -10.34 -6.57
N THR A 10 -19.66 -10.37 -7.89
CA THR A 10 -18.40 -10.80 -8.49
C THR A 10 -17.27 -9.84 -8.12
N ALA A 11 -17.51 -8.53 -8.20
CA ALA A 11 -16.55 -7.52 -7.79
C ALA A 11 -16.15 -7.65 -6.32
N ALA A 12 -17.08 -7.98 -5.42
CA ALA A 12 -16.76 -8.21 -4.00
C ALA A 12 -15.78 -9.38 -3.82
N LYS A 13 -15.98 -10.50 -4.52
CA LYS A 13 -15.04 -11.63 -4.48
C LYS A 13 -13.67 -11.24 -5.03
N ILE A 14 -13.63 -10.53 -6.17
CA ILE A 14 -12.39 -10.04 -6.77
C ILE A 14 -11.66 -9.10 -5.80
N ALA A 15 -12.36 -8.14 -5.20
CA ALA A 15 -11.80 -7.21 -4.21
C ALA A 15 -11.28 -7.95 -2.96
N GLY A 16 -11.97 -9.01 -2.53
CA GLY A 16 -11.52 -9.87 -1.44
C GLY A 16 -10.20 -10.59 -1.75
N VAL A 17 -10.12 -11.28 -2.90
CA VAL A 17 -8.90 -11.99 -3.32
C VAL A 17 -7.75 -11.03 -3.55
N THR A 18 -7.97 -9.98 -4.35
CA THR A 18 -6.93 -9.01 -4.70
C THR A 18 -6.44 -8.24 -3.48
N GLY A 19 -7.30 -7.90 -2.53
CA GLY A 19 -6.86 -7.26 -1.28
C GLY A 19 -5.99 -8.17 -0.40
N LEU A 20 -6.32 -9.45 -0.27
CA LEU A 20 -5.45 -10.41 0.45
C LEU A 20 -4.12 -10.62 -0.28
N LEU A 21 -4.15 -10.75 -1.60
CA LEU A 21 -2.93 -10.86 -2.42
C LEU A 21 -2.06 -9.61 -2.31
N ALA A 22 -2.64 -8.42 -2.28
CA ALA A 22 -1.91 -7.17 -2.12
C ALA A 22 -1.05 -7.18 -0.84
N VAL A 23 -1.66 -7.55 0.29
CA VAL A 23 -0.94 -7.63 1.57
C VAL A 23 0.14 -8.70 1.54
N ALA A 24 -0.18 -9.90 1.02
CA ALA A 24 0.79 -10.99 0.92
C ALA A 24 2.02 -10.61 0.06
N ILE A 25 1.80 -9.97 -1.09
CA ILE A 25 2.87 -9.56 -2.01
C ILE A 25 3.76 -8.50 -1.37
N VAL A 26 3.19 -7.48 -0.72
CA VAL A 26 3.97 -6.42 -0.06
C VAL A 26 4.76 -6.97 1.11
N VAL A 27 4.13 -7.80 1.95
CA VAL A 27 4.81 -8.40 3.11
C VAL A 27 5.97 -9.26 2.66
N PHE A 28 5.75 -10.12 1.66
CA PHE A 28 6.79 -10.98 1.11
C PHE A 28 7.92 -10.17 0.44
N GLY A 29 7.58 -9.25 -0.46
CA GLY A 29 8.56 -8.46 -1.20
C GLY A 29 9.41 -7.56 -0.29
N ASN A 30 8.80 -6.90 0.68
CA ASN A 30 9.49 -5.91 1.51
C ASN A 30 10.19 -6.56 2.72
N TYR A 31 9.50 -7.41 3.48
CA TYR A 31 10.03 -7.95 4.74
C TYR A 31 10.81 -9.25 4.56
N MET A 32 10.44 -10.12 3.62
CA MET A 32 11.15 -11.40 3.42
C MET A 32 12.28 -11.29 2.41
N LEU A 33 12.11 -10.51 1.33
CA LEU A 33 13.12 -10.40 0.29
C LEU A 33 14.07 -9.21 0.52
N LEU A 34 13.56 -8.00 0.74
CA LEU A 34 14.40 -6.80 0.75
C LEU A 34 15.01 -6.48 2.12
N SER A 35 14.22 -6.50 3.19
CA SER A 35 14.66 -6.12 4.55
C SER A 35 15.91 -6.87 5.06
N PRO A 36 16.06 -8.21 4.84
CA PRO A 36 17.24 -8.94 5.33
C PRO A 36 18.56 -8.53 4.65
N LEU A 37 18.49 -7.85 3.50
CA LEU A 37 19.67 -7.44 2.74
C LEU A 37 20.20 -6.07 3.18
N ILE A 38 19.40 -5.30 3.92
CA ILE A 38 19.71 -3.93 4.32
C ILE A 38 20.28 -3.93 5.73
N VAL A 39 21.53 -3.49 5.86
CA VAL A 39 22.17 -3.23 7.16
C VAL A 39 22.09 -1.73 7.42
N PRO A 40 21.25 -1.26 8.37
CA PRO A 40 20.95 0.17 8.51
C PRO A 40 22.19 1.04 8.71
N SER A 41 23.18 0.55 9.46
CA SER A 41 24.40 1.25 9.85
C SER A 41 25.60 1.07 8.90
N ASP A 42 25.55 0.14 7.94
CA ASP A 42 26.69 -0.19 7.07
C ASP A 42 26.28 -0.24 5.58
N ALA A 43 26.69 0.79 4.84
CA ALA A 43 26.44 0.92 3.41
C ALA A 43 27.25 -0.10 2.59
N ALA A 44 28.47 -0.41 3.00
CA ALA A 44 29.35 -1.34 2.29
C ALA A 44 28.84 -2.78 2.45
N GLU A 45 28.41 -3.15 3.66
CA GLU A 45 27.79 -4.45 3.91
C GLU A 45 26.46 -4.61 3.16
N THR A 46 25.60 -3.58 3.17
CA THR A 46 24.37 -3.58 2.38
C THR A 46 24.65 -3.79 0.88
N ALA A 47 25.64 -3.09 0.33
CA ALA A 47 26.04 -3.23 -1.07
C ALA A 47 26.55 -4.65 -1.38
N ARG A 48 27.37 -5.23 -0.50
CA ARG A 48 27.84 -6.63 -0.64
C ARG A 48 26.68 -7.62 -0.64
N ASN A 49 25.74 -7.48 0.29
CA ASN A 49 24.58 -8.38 0.40
C ASN A 49 23.71 -8.33 -0.86
N ILE A 50 23.44 -7.11 -1.36
CA ILE A 50 22.65 -6.88 -2.58
C ILE A 50 23.33 -7.48 -3.81
N MET A 51 24.64 -7.30 -3.96
CA MET A 51 25.39 -7.86 -5.08
C MET A 51 25.49 -9.38 -5.00
N ALA A 52 25.63 -9.94 -3.79
CA ALA A 52 25.63 -11.39 -3.58
C ALA A 52 24.26 -12.03 -3.86
N HIS A 53 23.16 -11.31 -3.63
CA HIS A 53 21.79 -11.82 -3.74
C HIS A 53 20.97 -11.07 -4.80
N GLN A 54 21.56 -10.77 -5.95
CA GLN A 54 20.90 -9.99 -7.00
C GLN A 54 19.57 -10.59 -7.48
N THR A 55 19.44 -11.92 -7.50
CA THR A 55 18.19 -12.61 -7.86
C THR A 55 17.07 -12.34 -6.85
N GLN A 56 17.40 -12.27 -5.55
CA GLN A 56 16.45 -11.95 -4.48
C GLN A 56 15.93 -10.52 -4.60
N VAL A 57 16.82 -9.56 -4.88
CA VAL A 57 16.43 -8.16 -5.14
C VAL A 57 15.54 -8.05 -6.38
N ARG A 58 15.87 -8.78 -7.45
CA ARG A 58 15.04 -8.82 -8.67
C ARG A 58 13.68 -9.48 -8.43
N ALA A 59 13.59 -10.49 -7.57
CA ALA A 59 12.32 -11.05 -7.15
C ALA A 59 11.48 -10.03 -6.36
N ALA A 60 12.10 -9.22 -5.48
CA ALA A 60 11.42 -8.14 -4.77
C ALA A 60 10.85 -7.08 -5.74
N LEU A 61 11.61 -6.71 -6.78
CA LEU A 61 11.14 -5.81 -7.84
C LEU A 61 9.88 -6.36 -8.54
N ILE A 62 9.87 -7.66 -8.88
CA ILE A 62 8.70 -8.29 -9.49
C ILE A 62 7.50 -8.26 -8.54
N CYS A 63 7.73 -8.45 -7.23
CA CYS A 63 6.67 -8.33 -6.23
C CYS A 63 6.05 -6.92 -6.23
N PHE A 64 6.85 -5.86 -6.27
CA PHE A 64 6.33 -4.49 -6.30
C PHE A 64 5.53 -4.19 -7.59
N LEU A 65 5.97 -4.72 -8.73
CA LEU A 65 5.21 -4.63 -9.99
C LEU A 65 3.87 -5.38 -9.91
N LEU A 66 3.89 -6.61 -9.39
CA LEU A 66 2.69 -7.42 -9.21
C LEU A 66 1.72 -6.77 -8.23
N TYR A 67 2.23 -6.17 -7.15
CA TYR A 67 1.41 -5.38 -6.23
C TYR A 67 0.71 -4.24 -6.94
N SER A 68 1.43 -3.41 -7.70
CA SER A 68 0.83 -2.27 -8.41
C SER A 68 -0.23 -2.71 -9.43
N ALA A 69 0.03 -3.78 -10.19
CA ALA A 69 -0.95 -4.35 -11.12
C ALA A 69 -2.19 -4.88 -10.38
N ASN A 70 -2.00 -5.59 -9.28
CA ASN A 70 -3.07 -6.13 -8.45
C ASN A 70 -3.93 -5.02 -7.80
N VAL A 71 -3.32 -3.90 -7.38
CA VAL A 71 -4.04 -2.74 -6.83
C VAL A 71 -4.98 -2.14 -7.88
N VAL A 72 -4.59 -2.07 -9.15
CA VAL A 72 -5.50 -1.59 -10.22
C VAL A 72 -6.75 -2.45 -10.31
N VAL A 73 -6.61 -3.78 -10.24
CA VAL A 73 -7.74 -4.71 -10.26
C VAL A 73 -8.61 -4.55 -9.00
N LEU A 74 -7.99 -4.43 -7.82
CA LEU A 74 -8.68 -4.17 -6.56
C LEU A 74 -9.51 -2.88 -6.65
N LEU A 75 -8.93 -1.79 -7.17
CA LEU A 75 -9.61 -0.50 -7.31
C LEU A 75 -10.76 -0.53 -8.29
N ALA A 76 -10.60 -1.23 -9.43
CA ALA A 76 -11.69 -1.42 -10.37
C ALA A 76 -12.87 -2.17 -9.71
N ALA A 77 -12.57 -3.22 -8.93
CA ALA A 77 -13.57 -3.97 -8.19
C ALA A 77 -14.26 -3.11 -7.11
N LEU A 78 -13.49 -2.38 -6.29
CA LEU A 78 -14.04 -1.47 -5.28
C LEU A 78 -14.89 -0.35 -5.89
N TYR A 79 -14.47 0.20 -7.03
CA TYR A 79 -15.24 1.21 -7.75
C TYR A 79 -16.59 0.66 -8.22
N VAL A 80 -16.64 -0.56 -8.79
CA VAL A 80 -17.91 -1.21 -9.17
C VAL A 80 -18.83 -1.39 -7.96
N ILE A 81 -18.28 -1.75 -6.80
CA ILE A 81 -19.07 -1.94 -5.57
C ILE A 81 -19.63 -0.62 -5.04
N LEU A 82 -18.80 0.43 -4.99
CA LEU A 82 -19.09 1.68 -4.29
C LEU A 82 -19.72 2.77 -5.18
N LYS A 83 -19.57 2.69 -6.51
CA LYS A 83 -20.18 3.62 -7.48
C LYS A 83 -21.68 3.86 -7.25
N PRO A 84 -22.52 2.86 -6.90
CA PRO A 84 -23.96 3.08 -6.65
C PRO A 84 -24.27 3.87 -5.36
N VAL A 85 -23.27 4.09 -4.50
CA VAL A 85 -23.41 4.80 -3.22
C VAL A 85 -23.07 6.28 -3.42
N ASP A 86 -21.91 6.53 -4.03
CA ASP A 86 -21.45 7.85 -4.45
C ASP A 86 -20.36 7.71 -5.50
N ARG A 87 -20.68 8.07 -6.75
CA ARG A 87 -19.76 7.90 -7.88
C ARG A 87 -18.52 8.79 -7.77
N ILE A 88 -18.68 10.01 -7.25
CA ILE A 88 -17.59 11.00 -7.20
C ILE A 88 -16.60 10.60 -6.11
N LEU A 89 -17.10 10.31 -4.91
CA LEU A 89 -16.23 9.86 -3.81
C LEU A 89 -15.53 8.54 -4.14
N ALA A 90 -16.24 7.58 -4.74
CA ALA A 90 -15.62 6.32 -5.16
C ALA A 90 -14.48 6.54 -6.17
N LEU A 91 -14.64 7.49 -7.09
CA LEU A 91 -13.60 7.86 -8.04
C LEU A 91 -12.42 8.55 -7.37
N ILE A 92 -12.66 9.54 -6.49
CA ILE A 92 -11.61 10.26 -5.76
C ILE A 92 -10.78 9.28 -4.93
N GLY A 93 -11.44 8.36 -4.20
CA GLY A 93 -10.75 7.33 -3.42
C GLY A 93 -9.89 6.41 -4.30
N ALA A 94 -10.39 6.02 -5.47
CA ALA A 94 -9.61 5.23 -6.42
C ALA A 94 -8.40 6.01 -6.96
N LEU A 95 -8.57 7.27 -7.33
CA LEU A 95 -7.49 8.12 -7.85
C LEU A 95 -6.36 8.30 -6.82
N PHE A 96 -6.70 8.59 -5.55
CA PHE A 96 -5.68 8.67 -4.50
C PHE A 96 -4.93 7.35 -4.31
N ARG A 97 -5.61 6.21 -4.40
CA ARG A 97 -4.93 4.92 -4.30
C ARG A 97 -4.08 4.60 -5.54
N VAL A 98 -4.43 5.09 -6.72
CA VAL A 98 -3.57 5.03 -7.91
C VAL A 98 -2.30 5.85 -7.71
N VAL A 99 -2.39 7.07 -7.17
CA VAL A 99 -1.20 7.89 -6.84
C VAL A 99 -0.27 7.11 -5.91
N PHE A 100 -0.80 6.48 -4.87
CA PHE A 100 0.00 5.62 -4.00
C PHE A 100 0.64 4.44 -4.75
N ALA A 101 -0.10 3.75 -5.63
CA ALA A 101 0.44 2.66 -6.43
C ALA A 101 1.54 3.11 -7.39
N THR A 102 1.47 4.35 -7.92
CA THR A 102 2.55 4.90 -8.75
C THR A 102 3.83 5.18 -7.97
N LEU A 103 3.75 5.49 -6.68
CA LEU A 103 4.94 5.64 -5.83
C LEU A 103 5.65 4.30 -5.62
N TRP A 104 4.93 3.19 -5.55
CA TRP A 104 5.54 1.85 -5.55
C TRP A 104 6.27 1.52 -6.86
N LEU A 105 5.80 2.05 -8.00
CA LEU A 105 6.52 1.93 -9.27
C LEU A 105 7.79 2.79 -9.27
N LEU A 106 7.75 3.99 -8.69
CA LEU A 106 8.93 4.85 -8.53
C LEU A 106 9.98 4.19 -7.62
N ALA A 107 9.56 3.65 -6.47
CA ALA A 107 10.38 2.85 -5.58
C ALA A 107 11.11 1.70 -6.32
N THR A 108 10.38 1.00 -7.20
CA THR A 108 10.93 -0.06 -8.07
C THR A 108 12.01 0.47 -9.03
N LEU A 109 11.81 1.65 -9.62
CA LEU A 109 12.81 2.30 -10.49
C LEU A 109 14.06 2.74 -9.73
N ILE A 110 13.89 3.26 -8.51
CA ILE A 110 15.00 3.67 -7.65
C ILE A 110 15.82 2.44 -7.23
N LEU A 111 15.17 1.32 -6.89
CA LEU A 111 15.85 0.07 -6.54
C LEU A 111 16.59 -0.55 -7.76
N LEU A 112 16.04 -0.43 -8.97
CA LEU A 112 16.76 -0.78 -10.20
C LEU A 112 17.97 0.13 -10.45
N SER A 113 17.85 1.41 -10.12
CA SER A 113 18.93 2.39 -10.23
C SER A 113 20.06 2.08 -9.24
N SER A 114 19.73 1.67 -8.01
CA SER A 114 20.74 1.29 -7.01
C SER A 114 21.49 0.03 -7.43
N LEU A 115 20.81 -0.96 -8.03
CA LEU A 115 21.47 -2.13 -8.63
C LEU A 115 22.41 -1.74 -9.77
N ARG A 116 22.06 -0.74 -10.58
CA ARG A 116 22.92 -0.24 -11.66
C ARG A 116 24.16 0.47 -11.12
N LEU A 117 24.03 1.25 -10.05
CA LEU A 117 25.15 1.91 -9.38
C LEU A 117 26.17 0.94 -8.79
N LEU A 118 25.71 -0.21 -8.30
CA LEU A 118 26.57 -1.27 -7.75
C LEU A 118 27.18 -2.18 -8.84
N GLY A 119 26.82 -1.96 -10.12
CA GLY A 119 27.33 -2.72 -11.24
C GLY A 119 28.76 -2.35 -11.66
N THR A 120 29.27 -3.03 -12.68
CA THR A 120 30.64 -2.89 -13.20
C THR A 120 30.74 -2.10 -14.50
N ALA A 121 29.74 -1.28 -14.81
CA ALA A 121 29.68 -0.57 -16.10
C ALA A 121 30.88 0.38 -16.29
N PRO A 122 31.43 0.53 -17.51
CA PRO A 122 32.69 1.26 -17.73
C PRO A 122 32.66 2.72 -17.29
N TYR A 123 31.51 3.39 -17.47
CA TYR A 123 31.33 4.79 -17.06
C TYR A 123 31.27 4.99 -15.53
N LEU A 124 31.08 3.91 -14.75
CA LEU A 124 31.08 3.96 -13.29
C LEU A 124 32.51 3.94 -12.72
N GLN A 125 33.51 3.51 -13.49
CA GLN A 125 34.91 3.42 -13.04
C GLN A 125 35.58 4.78 -12.77
N VAL A 126 34.92 5.87 -13.17
CA VAL A 126 35.33 7.25 -12.83
C VAL A 126 35.10 7.55 -11.35
N PHE A 127 34.14 6.86 -10.70
CA PHE A 127 33.81 7.05 -9.30
C PHE A 127 34.54 6.05 -8.41
N ARG A 128 34.86 6.46 -7.18
CA ARG A 128 35.41 5.53 -6.18
C ARG A 128 34.35 4.53 -5.74
N PRO A 129 34.68 3.25 -5.50
CA PRO A 129 33.72 2.23 -5.05
C PRO A 129 32.92 2.66 -3.81
N ASP A 130 33.59 3.29 -2.83
CA ASP A 130 32.94 3.74 -1.59
C ASP A 130 31.86 4.81 -1.85
N GLN A 131 32.08 5.70 -2.84
CA GLN A 131 31.10 6.71 -3.24
C GLN A 131 29.86 6.06 -3.87
N MET A 132 30.05 5.01 -4.67
CA MET A 132 28.96 4.28 -5.31
C MET A 132 28.13 3.49 -4.30
N GLN A 133 28.78 2.87 -3.31
CA GLN A 133 28.10 2.16 -2.23
C GLN A 133 27.27 3.13 -1.38
N ALA A 134 27.82 4.31 -1.03
CA ALA A 134 27.09 5.35 -0.32
C ALA A 134 25.88 5.86 -1.13
N LEU A 135 26.05 6.10 -2.43
CA LEU A 135 24.97 6.56 -3.30
C LEU A 135 23.88 5.50 -3.48
N ALA A 136 24.25 4.23 -3.64
CA ALA A 136 23.31 3.11 -3.69
C ALA A 136 22.54 2.98 -2.37
N ARG A 137 23.22 3.11 -1.22
CA ARG A 137 22.56 3.10 0.10
C ARG A 137 21.59 4.26 0.28
N LEU A 138 21.94 5.46 -0.22
CA LEU A 138 21.07 6.62 -0.22
C LEU A 138 19.81 6.39 -1.08
N GLN A 139 19.95 5.78 -2.26
CA GLN A 139 18.79 5.43 -3.09
C GLN A 139 17.89 4.38 -2.42
N ILE A 140 18.47 3.40 -1.73
CA ILE A 140 17.71 2.41 -0.96
C ILE A 140 17.02 3.06 0.25
N ALA A 141 17.64 4.06 0.88
CA ALA A 141 17.01 4.85 1.94
C ALA A 141 15.83 5.68 1.40
N ALA A 142 16.01 6.32 0.25
CA ALA A 142 14.97 7.13 -0.40
C ALA A 142 13.72 6.31 -0.75
N ASN A 143 13.87 5.01 -1.01
CA ASN A 143 12.75 4.07 -1.18
C ASN A 143 11.81 4.04 0.03
N PHE A 144 12.34 4.23 1.23
CA PHE A 144 11.55 4.31 2.46
C PHE A 144 10.81 5.64 2.53
N ASP A 145 11.48 6.74 2.15
CA ASP A 145 10.86 8.08 2.11
C ASP A 145 9.70 8.14 1.12
N ASP A 146 9.83 7.50 -0.05
CA ASP A 146 8.76 7.40 -1.06
C ASP A 146 7.46 6.78 -0.48
N TYR A 147 7.61 5.79 0.41
CA TYR A 147 6.49 5.17 1.09
C TYR A 147 5.75 6.16 2.01
N TYR A 148 6.48 6.92 2.83
CA TYR A 148 5.88 7.92 3.73
C TYR A 148 5.29 9.11 2.99
N VAL A 149 5.84 9.49 1.84
CA VAL A 149 5.23 10.50 0.96
C VAL A 149 3.91 9.97 0.36
N GLY A 150 3.84 8.66 0.10
CA GLY A 150 2.63 8.01 -0.40
C GLY A 150 1.56 7.72 0.64
N LEU A 151 1.97 7.60 1.90
CA LEU A 151 1.12 7.18 3.00
C LEU A 151 -0.13 8.08 3.22
N PRO A 152 -0.05 9.42 3.11
CA PRO A 152 -1.23 10.28 3.18
C PRO A 152 -2.26 9.97 2.09
N PHE A 153 -1.82 9.69 0.86
CA PHE A 153 -2.72 9.35 -0.24
C PHE A 153 -3.40 8.00 -0.02
N PHE A 154 -2.67 7.02 0.52
CA PHE A 154 -3.25 5.75 0.92
C PHE A 154 -4.29 5.93 2.03
N GLY A 155 -3.95 6.66 3.10
CA GLY A 155 -4.86 6.93 4.21
C GLY A 155 -6.12 7.71 3.77
N LEU A 156 -5.99 8.69 2.88
CA LEU A 156 -7.14 9.42 2.32
C LEU A 156 -8.04 8.51 1.49
N ALA A 157 -7.45 7.69 0.62
CA ALA A 157 -8.18 6.70 -0.17
C ALA A 157 -8.95 5.71 0.73
N ALA A 158 -8.28 5.18 1.76
CA ALA A 158 -8.87 4.26 2.72
C ALA A 158 -9.99 4.93 3.52
N THR A 159 -9.83 6.19 3.92
CA THR A 159 -10.85 6.98 4.64
C THR A 159 -12.11 7.17 3.81
N ILE A 160 -11.97 7.56 2.54
CA ILE A 160 -13.09 7.71 1.63
C ILE A 160 -13.79 6.36 1.42
N CYS A 161 -13.01 5.29 1.20
CA CYS A 161 -13.55 3.94 1.03
C CYS A 161 -14.33 3.48 2.28
N ALA A 162 -13.76 3.62 3.47
CA ALA A 162 -14.37 3.29 4.75
C ALA A 162 -15.65 4.10 5.02
N TYR A 163 -15.65 5.38 4.66
CA TYR A 163 -16.86 6.21 4.75
C TYR A 163 -17.97 5.71 3.81
N LEU A 164 -17.64 5.31 2.59
CA LEU A 164 -18.63 4.74 1.65
C LEU A 164 -19.14 3.38 2.12
N TRP A 165 -18.30 2.56 2.74
CA TRP A 165 -18.71 1.34 3.43
C TRP A 165 -19.71 1.62 4.56
N PHE A 166 -19.43 2.65 5.37
CA PHE A 166 -20.33 3.07 6.46
C PHE A 166 -21.68 3.56 5.92
N LYS A 167 -21.67 4.39 4.87
CA LYS A 167 -22.87 4.95 4.23
C LYS A 167 -23.73 3.88 3.56
N SER A 168 -23.10 2.88 2.92
CA SER A 168 -23.80 1.84 2.16
C SER A 168 -24.41 0.74 3.04
N GLY A 169 -23.76 0.42 4.16
CA GLY A 169 -24.13 -0.72 5.01
C GLY A 169 -23.84 -2.08 4.39
N TYR A 170 -23.01 -2.16 3.33
CA TYR A 170 -22.64 -3.43 2.70
C TYR A 170 -21.77 -4.33 3.59
N ILE A 171 -21.02 -3.74 4.52
CA ILE A 171 -20.23 -4.43 5.55
C ILE A 171 -20.73 -4.01 6.95
N PRO A 172 -20.34 -4.72 8.03
CA PRO A 172 -20.71 -4.33 9.39
C PRO A 172 -20.28 -2.89 9.69
N ARG A 173 -21.18 -2.09 10.27
CA ARG A 173 -20.89 -0.69 10.60
C ARG A 173 -19.70 -0.55 11.54
N THR A 174 -19.51 -1.49 12.46
CA THR A 174 -18.36 -1.53 13.36
C THR A 174 -17.05 -1.60 12.59
N LEU A 175 -16.97 -2.46 11.56
CA LEU A 175 -15.80 -2.59 10.70
C LEU A 175 -15.56 -1.31 9.87
N ALA A 176 -16.63 -0.71 9.34
CA ALA A 176 -16.51 0.53 8.59
C ALA A 176 -16.05 1.71 9.46
N VAL A 177 -16.58 1.85 10.68
CA VAL A 177 -16.15 2.89 11.64
C VAL A 177 -14.70 2.68 12.05
N PHE A 178 -14.30 1.44 12.35
CA PHE A 178 -12.90 1.10 12.61
C PHE A 178 -12.01 1.53 11.43
N GLY A 179 -12.44 1.25 10.20
CA GLY A 179 -11.77 1.73 8.98
C GLY A 179 -11.58 3.23 8.96
N VAL A 180 -12.65 4.02 9.14
CA VAL A 180 -12.58 5.48 9.13
C VAL A 180 -11.62 6.02 10.19
N ILE A 181 -11.68 5.51 11.42
CA ILE A 181 -10.81 5.95 12.51
C ILE A 181 -9.35 5.58 12.22
N SER A 182 -9.10 4.33 11.81
CA SER A 182 -7.75 3.83 11.52
C SER A 182 -7.08 4.59 10.37
N SER A 183 -7.82 4.86 9.29
CA SER A 183 -7.29 5.56 8.13
C SER A 183 -7.12 7.05 8.38
N ALA A 184 -8.05 7.69 9.11
CA ALA A 184 -7.90 9.10 9.49
C ALA A 184 -6.69 9.31 10.42
N TRP A 185 -6.48 8.39 11.37
CA TRP A 185 -5.30 8.38 12.23
C TRP A 185 -4.01 8.28 11.42
N CYS A 186 -3.96 7.35 10.45
CA CYS A 186 -2.81 7.19 9.56
C CYS A 186 -2.54 8.48 8.77
N VAL A 187 -3.56 9.14 8.20
CA VAL A 187 -3.39 10.42 7.49
C VAL A 187 -2.76 11.48 8.39
N ILE A 188 -3.29 11.66 9.60
CA ILE A 188 -2.78 12.67 10.55
C ILE A 188 -1.32 12.37 10.88
N CYS A 189 -1.00 11.12 11.21
CA CYS A 189 0.36 10.73 11.56
C CYS A 189 1.33 10.90 10.38
N ALA A 190 0.91 10.54 9.16
CA ALA A 190 1.72 10.69 7.96
C ALA A 190 2.07 12.17 7.70
N PHE A 191 1.09 13.09 7.82
CA PHE A 191 1.36 14.52 7.70
C PHE A 191 2.28 15.04 8.80
N ILE A 192 2.10 14.60 10.05
CA ILE A 192 2.99 14.99 11.16
C ILE A 192 4.41 14.50 10.91
N PHE A 193 4.58 13.26 10.43
CA PHE A 193 5.90 12.70 10.12
C PHE A 193 6.61 13.49 9.00
N LEU A 194 5.88 13.91 7.96
CA LEU A 194 6.43 14.74 6.89
C LEU A 194 6.88 16.13 7.37
N VAL A 195 6.23 16.70 8.38
CA VAL A 195 6.63 18.00 8.97
C VAL A 195 7.74 17.80 10.03
N PHE A 196 7.66 16.72 10.80
CA PHE A 196 8.55 16.41 11.92
C PHE A 196 9.15 15.01 11.74
N PRO A 197 10.32 14.87 11.08
CA PRO A 197 10.91 13.58 10.76
C PRO A 197 11.35 12.76 11.99
N ASN A 198 11.47 13.39 13.17
CA ASN A 198 11.75 12.69 14.44
C ASN A 198 10.49 12.12 15.13
N PHE A 199 9.30 12.28 14.54
CA PHE A 199 8.05 11.81 15.12
C PHE A 199 7.99 10.29 15.27
N ASN A 200 8.73 9.54 14.43
CA ASN A 200 8.87 8.08 14.54
C ASN A 200 9.48 7.60 15.88
N LYS A 201 10.22 8.47 16.59
CA LYS A 201 10.75 8.16 17.93
C LYS A 201 9.70 8.29 19.02
N VAL A 202 8.62 9.05 18.78
CA VAL A 202 7.54 9.30 19.74
C VAL A 202 6.42 8.29 19.56
N VAL A 203 6.07 8.00 18.31
CA VAL A 203 5.11 6.95 17.96
C VAL A 203 5.79 6.02 16.96
N ASN A 204 5.88 4.74 17.30
CA ASN A 204 6.58 3.74 16.50
C ASN A 204 5.96 3.63 15.10
N ASP A 205 6.80 3.55 14.06
CA ASP A 205 6.37 3.43 12.65
C ASP A 205 5.33 2.32 12.43
N TYR A 206 5.47 1.19 13.13
CA TYR A 206 4.52 0.09 13.06
C TYR A 206 3.12 0.43 13.57
N TRP A 207 3.01 1.35 14.53
CA TRP A 207 1.72 1.77 15.10
C TRP A 207 0.94 2.70 14.18
N PHE A 208 1.58 3.34 13.20
CA PHE A 208 0.88 4.19 12.23
C PHE A 208 0.07 3.38 11.22
N ASP A 209 0.66 2.29 10.70
CA ASP A 209 0.09 1.56 9.57
C ASP A 209 -0.66 0.30 9.96
N SER A 210 -0.33 -0.32 11.10
CA SER A 210 -0.96 -1.59 11.49
C SER A 210 -2.48 -1.54 11.59
N PRO A 211 -3.12 -0.48 12.14
CA PRO A 211 -4.59 -0.46 12.23
C PRO A 211 -5.27 -0.43 10.86
N MET A 212 -4.68 0.29 9.91
CA MET A 212 -5.20 0.41 8.54
C MET A 212 -4.98 -0.89 7.76
N ALA A 213 -3.81 -1.53 7.89
CA ALA A 213 -3.54 -2.83 7.28
C ALA A 213 -4.51 -3.92 7.82
N LEU A 214 -4.79 -3.91 9.13
CA LEU A 214 -5.79 -4.79 9.74
C LEU A 214 -7.19 -4.54 9.21
N PHE A 215 -7.57 -3.27 9.00
CA PHE A 215 -8.84 -2.93 8.37
C PHE A 215 -8.94 -3.48 6.94
N GLU A 216 -7.92 -3.27 6.10
CA GLU A 216 -7.92 -3.80 4.73
C GLU A 216 -8.03 -5.33 4.71
N LEU A 217 -7.23 -6.02 5.54
CA LEU A 217 -7.31 -7.48 5.66
C LEU A 217 -8.69 -7.95 6.09
N ALA A 218 -9.27 -7.32 7.11
CA ALA A 218 -10.59 -7.67 7.61
C ALA A 218 -11.69 -7.44 6.56
N VAL A 219 -11.62 -6.34 5.81
CA VAL A 219 -12.56 -6.06 4.71
C VAL A 219 -12.38 -7.05 3.57
N SER A 220 -11.14 -7.34 3.16
CA SER A 220 -10.85 -8.30 2.09
C SER A 220 -11.33 -9.70 2.44
N PHE A 221 -11.07 -10.15 3.68
CA PHE A 221 -11.59 -11.42 4.19
C PHE A 221 -13.14 -11.42 4.20
N TRP A 222 -13.75 -10.34 4.69
CA TRP A 222 -15.20 -10.22 4.72
C TRP A 222 -15.83 -10.32 3.32
N LEU A 223 -15.28 -9.57 2.35
CA LEU A 223 -15.79 -9.55 0.99
C LEU A 223 -15.62 -10.90 0.28
N LEU A 224 -14.54 -11.62 0.58
CA LEU A 224 -14.26 -12.93 0.00
C LEU A 224 -15.28 -13.98 0.49
N PHE A 225 -15.53 -14.05 1.79
CA PHE A 225 -16.33 -15.13 2.38
C PHE A 225 -17.81 -14.79 2.56
N LYS A 226 -18.13 -13.57 3.01
CA LYS A 226 -19.51 -13.15 3.29
C LYS A 226 -20.12 -12.30 2.17
N GLY A 227 -19.29 -11.61 1.38
CA GLY A 227 -19.76 -10.72 0.33
C GLY A 227 -20.54 -9.51 0.87
N LEU A 228 -21.37 -8.92 0.02
CA LEU A 228 -22.10 -7.68 0.30
C LEU A 228 -23.46 -7.97 0.98
N ARG A 229 -23.74 -7.27 2.08
CA ARG A 229 -25.04 -7.32 2.77
C ARG A 229 -26.09 -6.47 2.05
N PRO A 230 -27.31 -6.98 1.79
CA PRO A 230 -28.43 -6.14 1.34
C PRO A 230 -28.67 -5.02 2.36
N SER A 231 -28.74 -3.77 1.89
CA SER A 231 -28.95 -2.61 2.75
C SER A 231 -30.35 -2.69 3.37
N THR A 232 -30.44 -3.19 4.60
CA THR A 232 -31.67 -3.19 5.40
C THR A 232 -31.81 -1.82 6.03
N ARG A 233 -32.39 -0.86 5.29
CA ARG A 233 -32.83 0.40 5.90
C ARG A 233 -33.99 0.02 6.82
N PHE A 234 -33.82 0.17 8.13
CA PHE A 234 -34.90 0.01 9.11
C PHE A 234 -36.10 0.82 8.63
N MET A 235 -37.19 0.13 8.27
CA MET A 235 -38.50 0.75 8.13
C MET A 235 -38.89 1.18 9.53
N ILE A 236 -38.84 2.49 9.80
CA ILE A 236 -39.56 3.05 10.93
C ILE A 236 -41.04 2.86 10.58
N PRO A 237 -41.83 2.13 11.38
CA PRO A 237 -43.28 2.09 11.17
C PRO A 237 -43.81 3.51 11.39
N GLN A 238 -44.58 4.03 10.42
CA GLN A 238 -45.42 5.19 10.67
C GLN A 238 -46.64 4.77 11.48
#